data_AF-A0A419W157-F1
#
_entry.id   AF-A0A419W157-F1
#
_cell.length_a   1.000
_cell.length_b   1.000
_cell.length_c   1.000
_cell.angle_alpha   90.00
_cell.angle_beta   90.00
_cell.angle_gamma   90.00
#
_symmetry.space_group_name_H-M   'P 1'
#
loop_
_entity.id
_entity.type
_entity.pdbx_description
1 polymer ?
#
loop_
_entity_poly.entity_id
_entity_poly.type
_entity_poly.pdbx_seq_one_letter_code
_entity_poly.pdbx_strand_id
1 'polypeptide(L)' 'MGLLQSASRLLFGIDVLFLLLLGFSFLYIEPGTGPFVVATLTLVPIGLTLVGSLVVLYTGWEPFD' A
#
# COMPACT_ATOMS: atom_id res chain seq x y z
N MET A 1 19.40 9.57 5.74
CA MET A 1 18.19 9.21 4.98
C MET A 1 17.43 10.49 4.80
N GLY A 2 17.28 10.93 3.55
CA GLY A 2 16.43 12.07 3.23
C GLY A 2 14.99 11.86 3.73
N LEU A 3 14.27 12.97 3.95
CA LEU A 3 12.89 12.96 4.46
C LEU A 3 11.97 12.04 3.64
N LEU A 4 12.14 12.05 2.32
CA LEU A 4 11.35 11.25 1.39
C LEU A 4 11.57 9.73 1.60
N GLN A 5 12.81 9.30 1.82
CA GLN A 5 13.12 7.88 2.10
C GLN A 5 12.53 7.44 3.44
N SER A 6 12.62 8.30 4.47
CA SER A 6 12.04 8.01 5.79
C SER A 6 10.52 7.87 5.72
N ALA A 7 9.85 8.81 5.06
CA ALA A 7 8.41 8.76 4.81
C ALA A 7 8.02 7.51 4.00
N SER A 8 8.81 7.15 2.98
CA SER A 8 8.55 5.95 2.16
C SER A 8 8.68 4.65 2.96
N ARG A 9 9.61 4.55 3.92
CA ARG A 9 9.68 3.38 4.82
C ARG A 9 8.44 3.24 5.71
N LEU A 10 7.96 4.36 6.22
CA LEU A 10 6.77 4.39 7.05
C LEU A 10 5.52 4.02 6.22
N LEU A 11 5.37 4.62 5.03
CA LEU A 11 4.28 4.29 4.10
C LEU A 11 4.31 2.82 3.69
N PHE A 12 5.48 2.28 3.33
CA PHE A 12 5.64 0.87 3.03
C PHE A 12 5.14 -0.03 4.18
N GLY A 13 5.52 0.28 5.42
CA GLY A 13 5.04 -0.46 6.59
C GLY A 13 3.53 -0.40 6.79
N ILE A 14 2.92 0.77 6.57
CA ILE A 14 1.47 0.97 6.63
C ILE A 14 0.76 0.20 5.52
N ASP A 15 1.27 0.26 4.29
CA ASP A 15 0.70 -0.43 3.14
C ASP A 15 0.71 -1.95 3.35
N VAL A 16 1.81 -2.50 3.89
CA VAL A 16 1.90 -3.93 4.24
C VAL A 16 0.85 -4.29 5.30
N LEU A 17 0.70 -3.48 6.35
CA LEU A 17 -0.35 -3.71 7.36
C LEU A 17 -1.75 -3.68 6.74
N PHE A 18 -2.04 -2.68 5.91
CA PHE A 18 -3.33 -2.56 5.25
C PHE A 18 -3.62 -3.70 4.28
N LEU A 19 -2.62 -4.18 3.53
CA LEU A 19 -2.78 -5.35 2.67
C LEU A 19 -3.06 -6.62 3.48
N LEU A 20 -2.40 -6.80 4.63
CA LEU A 20 -2.69 -7.94 5.51
C LEU A 20 -4.12 -7.89 6.05
N LEU A 21 -4.57 -6.72 6.52
CA LEU A 21 -5.94 -6.54 7.01
C LEU A 21 -6.99 -6.69 5.91
N LEU A 22 -6.73 -6.14 4.72
CA LEU A 22 -7.59 -6.27 3.56
C LEU A 22 -7.64 -7.72 3.08
N GLY A 23 -6.49 -8.39 2.97
CA GLY A 23 -6.40 -9.82 2.68
C GLY A 23 -7.17 -10.67 3.68
N PHE A 24 -7.09 -10.35 4.97
CA PHE A 24 -7.90 -11.01 6.01
C PHE A 24 -9.40 -10.79 5.79
N SER A 25 -9.83 -9.60 5.38
CA SER A 25 -11.25 -9.32 5.10
C SER A 25 -11.82 -10.20 3.97
N PHE A 26 -10.98 -10.63 3.01
CA PHE A 26 -11.41 -11.52 1.94
C PHE A 26 -11.88 -12.90 2.44
N LEU A 27 -11.55 -13.29 3.67
CA LEU A 27 -12.07 -14.51 4.30
C LEU A 27 -13.54 -14.39 4.73
N TYR A 28 -14.10 -13.18 4.77
CA TYR A 28 -15.42 -12.89 5.32
C TYR A 28 -16.37 -12.23 4.33
N ILE A 29 -15.92 -11.91 3.12
CA ILE A 29 -16.74 -11.27 2.08
C ILE A 29 -17.04 -12.26 0.96
N GLU A 30 -18.29 -12.24 0.50
CA GLU A 30 -18.75 -13.11 -0.59
C GLU A 30 -18.51 -12.44 -1.95
N PRO A 31 -18.01 -13.18 -2.96
CA PRO A 31 -17.88 -12.67 -4.33
C PRO A 31 -19.20 -12.18 -4.91
N GLY A 32 -19.15 -11.12 -5.73
CA GLY A 32 -20.34 -10.56 -6.38
C GLY A 32 -21.18 -9.62 -5.50
N THR A 33 -20.74 -9.34 -4.27
CA THR A 33 -21.40 -8.40 -3.34
C THR A 33 -20.77 -7.00 -3.41
N GLY A 34 -21.50 -5.99 -2.93
CA GLY A 34 -20.97 -4.63 -2.78
C GLY A 34 -19.67 -4.55 -1.97
N PRO A 35 -19.56 -5.20 -0.79
CA PRO A 35 -18.31 -5.29 -0.03
C PRO A 35 -17.14 -5.86 -0.82
N PHE A 36 -17.37 -6.88 -1.67
CA PHE A 36 -16.32 -7.45 -2.52
C PHE A 36 -15.78 -6.43 -3.53
N VAL A 37 -16.68 -5.64 -4.15
CA VAL A 37 -16.27 -4.55 -5.05
C VAL A 37 -15.46 -3.50 -4.31
N VAL A 38 -15.91 -3.09 -3.12
CA VAL A 38 -15.20 -2.11 -2.29
C VAL A 38 -13.80 -2.62 -1.94
N ALA A 39 -13.67 -3.85 -1.42
CA ALA A 39 -12.38 -4.44 -1.07
C ALA A 39 -11.43 -4.52 -2.27
N THR A 40 -11.96 -4.88 -3.45
CA THR A 40 -11.19 -4.92 -4.70
C THR A 40 -10.71 -3.52 -5.11
N LEU A 41 -11.57 -2.52 -5.05
CA LEU A 41 -11.20 -1.14 -5.38
C LEU A 41 -10.19 -0.55 -4.38
N THR A 42 -10.26 -0.94 -3.11
CA THR A 42 -9.30 -0.52 -2.07
C THR A 42 -7.88 -1.03 -2.34
N LEU A 43 -7.69 -2.13 -3.08
CA LEU A 43 -6.37 -2.59 -3.50
C LEU A 43 -5.65 -1.57 -4.38
N VAL A 44 -6.37 -0.76 -5.16
CA VAL A 44 -5.76 0.19 -6.11
C VAL A 44 -4.92 1.26 -5.40
N PRO A 45 -5.47 2.08 -4.48
CA PRO A 45 -4.67 3.09 -3.81
C PRO A 45 -3.53 2.48 -2.99
N ILE A 46 -3.77 1.38 -2.27
CA ILE A 46 -2.72 0.71 -1.46
C ILE A 46 -1.61 0.14 -2.36
N GLY A 47 -1.97 -0.44 -3.50
CA GLY A 47 -1.01 -0.96 -4.47
C GLY A 47 -0.15 0.15 -5.06
N LEU A 48 -0.75 1.30 -5.39
CA LEU A 48 -0.03 2.46 -5.92
C LEU A 48 0.94 3.05 -4.88
N THR A 49 0.53 3.19 -3.62
CA THR A 49 1.39 3.69 -2.55
C THR A 49 2.51 2.71 -2.20
N LEU A 50 2.21 1.40 -2.21
CA LEU A 50 3.22 0.37 -1.98
C LEU A 50 4.27 0.37 -3.10
N VAL A 51 3.85 0.40 -4.36
CA VAL A 51 4.79 0.45 -5.50
C VAL A 51 5.58 1.75 -5.48
N GLY A 52 4.94 2.88 -5.21
CA GLY A 52 5.60 4.18 -5.12
C GLY A 52 6.67 4.19 -4.02
N SER A 53 6.34 3.73 -2.82
CA SER A 53 7.30 3.65 -1.71
C SER A 53 8.45 2.69 -2.02
N LEU A 54 8.17 1.53 -2.62
CA LEU A 54 9.19 0.58 -3.09
C LEU A 54 10.14 1.21 -4.11
N VAL A 55 9.61 1.94 -5.10
CA VAL A 55 10.44 2.62 -6.11
C VAL A 55 11.39 3.61 -5.43
N VAL A 56 10.89 4.48 -4.56
CA VAL A 56 11.74 5.45 -3.84
C VAL A 56 12.84 4.76 -3.04
N LEU A 57 12.48 3.71 -2.29
CA LEU A 57 13.43 2.99 -1.44
C LEU A 57 14.46 2.21 -2.25
N TYR A 58 14.06 1.63 -3.37
CA TYR A 58 14.94 0.84 -4.23
C TYR A 58 15.92 1.72 -5.01
N THR A 59 15.46 2.84 -5.56
CA THR A 59 16.32 3.76 -6.31
C THR A 59 17.11 4.70 -5.40
N GLY A 60 16.79 4.75 -4.11
CA GLY A 60 17.39 5.70 -3.17
C GLY A 60 17.05 7.15 -3.51
N TRP A 61 15.87 7.41 -4.07
CA TRP A 61 15.54 8.73 -4.62
C TRP A 61 15.50 9.83 -3.54
N GLU A 62 16.33 10.86 -3.72
CA GLU A 62 16.42 12.06 -2.87
C GLU A 62 16.35 13.30 -3.79
N PRO A 63 15.15 13.77 -4.18
CA PRO A 63 14.98 14.85 -5.15
C PRO A 63 15.34 16.25 -4.63
N PHE A 64 15.50 16.41 -3.31
CA PHE A 64 15.66 17.70 -2.64
C PHE A 64 16.92 17.79 -1.77
N ASP A 65 17.79 16.78 -1.82
CA ASP A 65 19.11 16.77 -1.19
C ASP A 65 20.20 17.03 -2.23
#